data_AF-A0A662JNL0-F1
#
_entry.id   AF-A0A662JNL0-F1
#
_cell.length_a   1.000
_cell.length_b   1.000
_cell.length_c   1.000
_cell.angle_alpha   90.00
_cell.angle_beta   90.00
_cell.angle_gamma   90.00
#
_symmetry.space_group_name_H-M   'P 1'
#
loop_
_entity.id
_entity.type
_entity.pdbx_description
1 polymer ?
#
loop_
_entity_poly.entity_id
_entity_poly.type
_entity_poly.pdbx_seq_one_letter_code
_entity_poly.pdbx_strand_id
1 'polypeptide(L)'
;AEALIEEAKARADEMKFYVAASKAFQAIILCQYAKYYVELISHGEEALADVVEEVRYLLDMARNVVNSSTVITINALELLLAAKIRLREAEEIYDEAIRAYRKGDYAGSMYRLAFSKWRAVTAIEWFKVAVRFGAGAMVNLTSLKTLIENYLYEALTVSSYAYTVLSQAGAMSEALQLAEEAMEFVDKAKESFFKGDLLLSLAESIEALSRASVAMNLLNINPQALRLHIELLSRLSLISIHECLNANILPFMALCYQEYALEIRDPAVSMIFYRSSAIYAKILLSLLGVHARPAEIVEKPSVSPSRKPSSEGSSHVREGSEGYLSEVEELINELLRLFNLFTKYLYMYREVVLTCIIIVLLVVVTVLVLAAPRRTNR
;
A
#
# COMPACT_ATOMS: atom_id res chain seq x y z
N ALA A 1 15.99 5.83 -13.01
CA ALA A 1 14.96 5.01 -13.68
C ALA A 1 15.52 3.63 -14.07
N GLU A 2 16.61 3.56 -14.84
CA GLU A 2 17.20 2.28 -15.30
C GLU A 2 17.48 1.28 -14.18
N ALA A 3 18.13 1.70 -13.08
CA ALA A 3 18.38 0.83 -11.93
C ALA A 3 17.09 0.21 -11.35
N LEU A 4 16.01 0.99 -11.25
CA LEU A 4 14.71 0.51 -10.77
C LEU A 4 14.05 -0.47 -11.74
N ILE A 5 14.28 -0.32 -13.05
CA ILE A 5 13.79 -1.25 -14.08
C ILE A 5 14.52 -2.58 -13.96
N GLU A 6 15.84 -2.56 -13.78
CA GLU A 6 16.62 -3.78 -13.59
C GLU A 6 16.28 -4.48 -12.26
N GLU A 7 16.08 -3.72 -11.18
CA GLU A 7 15.54 -4.27 -9.93
C GLU A 7 14.14 -4.88 -10.13
N ALA A 8 13.26 -4.21 -10.87
CA ALA A 8 11.92 -4.74 -11.15
C ALA A 8 11.98 -6.07 -11.91
N LYS A 9 12.85 -6.18 -12.92
CA LYS A 9 13.07 -7.42 -13.68
C LYS A 9 13.61 -8.53 -12.78
N ALA A 10 14.67 -8.25 -12.02
CA ALA A 10 15.28 -9.23 -11.11
C ALA A 10 14.27 -9.75 -10.09
N ARG A 11 13.45 -8.87 -9.50
CA ARG A 11 12.40 -9.27 -8.56
C ARG A 11 11.28 -10.06 -9.23
N ALA A 12 10.92 -9.75 -10.48
CA ALA A 12 9.96 -10.57 -11.24
C ALA A 12 10.50 -11.97 -11.53
N ASP A 13 11.80 -12.10 -11.85
CA ASP A 13 12.47 -13.39 -12.06
C ASP A 13 12.54 -14.23 -10.77
N GLU A 14 12.67 -13.57 -9.62
CA GLU A 14 12.55 -14.18 -8.28
C GLU A 14 11.10 -14.47 -7.86
N MET A 15 10.13 -14.26 -8.75
CA MET A 15 8.71 -14.43 -8.49
C MET A 15 8.17 -13.49 -7.38
N LYS A 16 8.75 -12.29 -7.20
CA LYS A 16 8.28 -11.25 -6.26
C LYS A 16 7.57 -10.13 -7.02
N PHE A 17 6.34 -10.42 -7.45
CA PHE A 17 5.68 -9.63 -8.49
C PHE A 17 5.13 -8.29 -8.01
N TYR A 18 4.66 -8.20 -6.75
CA TYR A 18 4.18 -6.94 -6.22
C TYR A 18 5.35 -6.00 -5.93
N VAL A 19 6.48 -6.52 -5.47
CA VAL A 19 7.74 -5.77 -5.34
C VAL A 19 8.21 -5.29 -6.72
N ALA A 20 8.23 -6.18 -7.72
CA ALA A 20 8.58 -5.84 -9.09
C ALA A 20 7.68 -4.73 -9.66
N ALA A 21 6.36 -4.87 -9.49
CA ALA A 21 5.39 -3.86 -9.92
C ALA A 21 5.60 -2.52 -9.21
N SER A 22 5.90 -2.54 -7.91
CA SER A 22 6.19 -1.33 -7.13
C SER A 22 7.48 -0.64 -7.60
N LYS A 23 8.50 -1.39 -7.99
CA LYS A 23 9.75 -0.86 -8.57
C LYS A 23 9.53 -0.30 -9.98
N ALA A 24 8.76 -1.00 -10.81
CA ALA A 24 8.35 -0.51 -12.13
C ALA A 24 7.52 0.79 -12.03
N PHE A 25 6.62 0.87 -11.05
CA PHE A 25 5.87 2.10 -10.75
C PHE A 25 6.79 3.27 -10.40
N GLN A 26 7.80 3.05 -9.55
CA GLN A 26 8.79 4.09 -9.24
C GLN A 26 9.59 4.50 -10.49
N ALA A 27 10.01 3.52 -11.31
CA ALA A 27 10.74 3.81 -12.54
C ALA A 27 9.93 4.65 -13.52
N ILE A 28 8.64 4.33 -13.71
CA ILE A 28 7.82 4.99 -14.71
C ILE A 28 7.45 6.42 -14.33
N ILE A 29 7.33 6.72 -13.03
CA ILE A 29 7.22 8.10 -12.54
C ILE A 29 8.45 8.91 -12.95
N LEU A 30 9.66 8.37 -12.74
CA LEU A 30 10.89 9.06 -13.10
C LEU A 30 11.02 9.27 -14.60
N CYS A 31 10.64 8.29 -15.42
CA CYS A 31 10.62 8.44 -16.88
C CYS A 31 9.62 9.51 -17.32
N GLN A 32 8.42 9.51 -16.76
CA GLN A 32 7.37 10.47 -17.09
C GLN A 32 7.74 11.89 -16.63
N TYR A 33 8.36 12.01 -15.46
CA TYR A 33 8.91 13.27 -14.97
C TYR A 33 9.99 13.81 -15.91
N ALA A 34 10.93 12.97 -16.36
CA ALA A 34 11.94 13.38 -17.33
C ALA A 34 11.32 13.84 -18.66
N LYS A 35 10.26 13.15 -19.14
CA LYS A 35 9.51 13.57 -20.32
C LYS A 35 8.90 14.96 -20.14
N TYR A 36 8.19 15.20 -19.03
CA TYR A 36 7.59 16.52 -18.75
C TYR A 36 8.64 17.63 -18.65
N TYR A 37 9.79 17.32 -18.06
CA TYR A 37 10.89 18.28 -17.97
C TYR A 37 11.46 18.68 -19.34
N VAL A 38 11.60 17.72 -20.26
CA VAL A 38 12.02 17.98 -21.65
C VAL A 38 10.98 18.83 -22.39
N GLU A 39 9.69 18.55 -22.20
CA GLU A 39 8.59 19.31 -22.81
C GLU A 39 8.58 20.77 -22.33
N LEU A 40 8.80 21.00 -21.02
CA LEU A 40 8.92 22.34 -20.45
C LEU A 40 10.10 23.13 -21.04
N ILE A 41 11.27 22.52 -21.17
CA ILE A 41 12.44 23.20 -21.76
C ILE A 41 12.19 23.53 -23.24
N SER A 42 11.50 22.64 -23.95
CA SER A 42 11.31 22.76 -25.40
C SER A 42 10.22 23.76 -25.78
N HIS A 43 9.15 23.86 -24.99
CA HIS A 43 7.95 24.64 -25.34
C HIS A 43 7.56 25.68 -24.28
N GLY A 44 8.34 25.83 -23.20
CA GLY A 44 8.05 26.76 -22.13
C GLY A 44 6.83 26.34 -21.30
N GLU A 45 6.27 27.31 -20.56
CA GLU A 45 5.20 27.06 -19.58
C GLU A 45 3.89 26.53 -20.18
N GLU A 46 3.65 26.75 -21.49
CA GLU A 46 2.46 26.23 -22.19
C GLU A 46 2.40 24.69 -22.16
N ALA A 47 3.54 24.00 -22.26
CA ALA A 47 3.59 22.54 -22.14
C ALA A 47 3.10 22.04 -20.78
N LEU A 48 3.26 22.83 -19.72
CA LEU A 48 2.82 22.44 -18.38
C LEU A 48 1.29 22.53 -18.25
N ALA A 49 0.64 23.46 -18.95
CA ALA A 49 -0.81 23.52 -19.02
C ALA A 49 -1.40 22.26 -19.70
N ASP A 50 -0.78 21.80 -20.79
CA ASP A 50 -1.18 20.57 -21.49
C ASP A 50 -1.02 19.34 -20.61
N VAL A 51 0.08 19.24 -19.84
CA VAL A 51 0.29 18.14 -18.90
C VAL A 51 -0.74 18.18 -17.78
N VAL A 52 -1.05 19.35 -17.22
CA VAL A 52 -2.09 19.49 -16.20
C VAL A 52 -3.45 18.99 -16.73
N GLU A 53 -3.79 19.36 -17.96
CA GLU A 53 -5.04 18.91 -18.60
C GLU A 53 -5.06 17.39 -18.84
N GLU A 54 -3.95 16.82 -19.35
CA GLU A 54 -3.79 15.38 -19.56
C GLU A 54 -4.05 14.60 -18.26
N VAL A 55 -3.41 15.02 -17.16
CA VAL A 55 -3.54 14.34 -15.87
C VAL A 55 -4.95 14.51 -15.31
N ARG A 56 -5.56 15.70 -15.44
CA ARG A 56 -6.95 15.92 -15.02
C ARG A 56 -7.93 15.01 -15.76
N TYR A 57 -7.81 14.92 -17.08
CA TYR A 57 -8.65 14.03 -17.89
C TYR A 57 -8.52 12.57 -17.45
N LEU A 58 -7.30 12.12 -17.17
CA LEU A 58 -7.07 10.76 -16.68
C LEU A 58 -7.67 10.54 -15.28
N LEU A 59 -7.60 11.52 -14.39
CA LEU A 59 -8.24 11.44 -13.06
C LEU A 59 -9.75 11.33 -13.17
N ASP A 60 -10.37 12.11 -14.06
CA ASP A 60 -11.81 12.03 -14.31
C ASP A 60 -12.21 10.66 -14.87
N MET A 61 -11.40 10.11 -15.79
CA MET A 61 -11.58 8.73 -16.28
C MET A 61 -11.45 7.71 -15.14
N ALA A 62 -10.40 7.82 -14.32
CA ALA A 62 -10.17 6.91 -13.20
C ALA A 62 -11.32 6.98 -12.18
N ARG A 63 -11.83 8.19 -11.89
CA ARG A 63 -13.00 8.39 -11.03
C ARG A 63 -14.24 7.70 -11.57
N ASN A 64 -14.52 7.87 -12.85
CA ASN A 64 -15.67 7.23 -13.49
C ASN A 64 -15.56 5.70 -13.45
N VAL A 65 -14.37 5.15 -13.73
CA VAL A 65 -14.13 3.70 -13.73
C VAL A 65 -14.22 3.14 -12.31
N VAL A 66 -13.44 3.67 -11.37
CA VAL A 66 -13.32 3.13 -10.00
C VAL A 66 -14.64 3.24 -9.22
N ASN A 67 -15.43 4.28 -9.48
CA ASN A 67 -16.73 4.49 -8.83
C ASN A 67 -17.90 3.77 -9.52
N SER A 68 -17.67 3.09 -10.65
CA SER A 68 -18.74 2.40 -11.39
C SER A 68 -19.15 1.05 -10.80
N SER A 69 -18.38 0.48 -9.88
CA SER A 69 -18.72 -0.84 -9.32
C SER A 69 -19.92 -0.76 -8.39
N THR A 70 -20.93 -1.58 -8.70
CA THR A 70 -22.13 -1.77 -7.88
C THR A 70 -22.16 -3.12 -7.17
N VAL A 71 -21.24 -4.04 -7.50
CA VAL A 71 -21.20 -5.40 -6.97
C VAL A 71 -19.91 -5.60 -6.19
N ILE A 72 -20.07 -5.93 -4.91
CA ILE A 72 -18.96 -6.16 -4.00
C ILE A 72 -19.02 -7.62 -3.57
N THR A 73 -18.08 -8.42 -4.08
CA THR A 73 -17.83 -9.77 -3.58
C THR A 73 -16.71 -9.73 -2.56
N ILE A 74 -16.60 -10.80 -1.76
CA ILE A 74 -15.56 -10.91 -0.75
C ILE A 74 -14.15 -10.84 -1.37
N ASN A 75 -13.94 -11.50 -2.51
CA ASN A 75 -12.65 -11.51 -3.21
C ASN A 75 -12.36 -10.20 -3.94
N ALA A 76 -13.39 -9.46 -4.37
CA ALA A 76 -13.22 -8.16 -5.01
C ALA A 76 -12.92 -7.04 -3.99
N LEU A 77 -13.36 -7.21 -2.73
CA LEU A 77 -13.38 -6.13 -1.75
C LEU A 77 -12.01 -5.48 -1.57
N GLU A 78 -10.98 -6.25 -1.25
CA GLU A 78 -9.63 -5.71 -1.04
C GLU A 78 -9.08 -4.99 -2.27
N LEU A 79 -9.37 -5.50 -3.46
CA LEU A 79 -8.94 -4.93 -4.73
C LEU A 79 -9.65 -3.61 -5.02
N LEU A 80 -10.94 -3.51 -4.66
CA LEU A 80 -11.71 -2.27 -4.74
C LEU A 80 -11.21 -1.24 -3.74
N LEU A 81 -10.89 -1.63 -2.50
CA LEU A 81 -10.25 -0.76 -1.51
C LEU A 81 -8.91 -0.23 -2.03
N ALA A 82 -8.09 -1.12 -2.61
CA ALA A 82 -6.80 -0.79 -3.20
C ALA A 82 -6.92 0.18 -4.38
N ALA A 83 -7.96 0.04 -5.22
CA ALA A 83 -8.25 0.97 -6.31
C ALA A 83 -8.71 2.34 -5.78
N LYS A 84 -9.61 2.36 -4.79
CA LYS A 84 -10.15 3.58 -4.17
C LYS A 84 -9.06 4.43 -3.52
N ILE A 85 -8.21 3.83 -2.69
CA ILE A 85 -7.15 4.58 -2.00
C ILE A 85 -6.12 5.12 -2.99
N ARG A 86 -5.80 4.39 -4.06
CA ARG A 86 -4.91 4.89 -5.12
C ARG A 86 -5.54 6.04 -5.88
N LEU A 87 -6.83 6.01 -6.19
CA LEU A 87 -7.49 7.15 -6.81
C LEU A 87 -7.41 8.38 -5.89
N ARG A 88 -7.70 8.21 -4.59
CA ARG A 88 -7.58 9.29 -3.60
C ARG A 88 -6.18 9.89 -3.57
N GLU A 89 -5.14 9.05 -3.47
CA GLU A 89 -3.74 9.50 -3.51
C GLU A 89 -3.42 10.27 -4.80
N ALA A 90 -3.94 9.81 -5.95
CA ALA A 90 -3.72 10.47 -7.23
C ALA A 90 -4.34 11.88 -7.25
N GLU A 91 -5.55 12.04 -6.71
CA GLU A 91 -6.25 13.32 -6.62
C GLU A 91 -5.52 14.29 -5.67
N GLU A 92 -5.10 13.83 -4.50
CA GLU A 92 -4.39 14.65 -3.52
C GLU A 92 -3.04 15.17 -4.07
N ILE A 93 -2.29 14.28 -4.72
CA ILE A 93 -0.99 14.62 -5.30
C ILE A 93 -1.14 15.53 -6.51
N TYR A 94 -2.23 15.41 -7.27
CA TYR A 94 -2.55 16.38 -8.31
C TYR A 94 -2.79 17.76 -7.71
N ASP A 95 -3.59 17.87 -6.66
CA ASP A 95 -3.85 19.15 -6.00
C ASP A 95 -2.58 19.78 -5.43
N GLU A 96 -1.68 18.97 -4.86
CA GLU A 96 -0.33 19.41 -4.48
C GLU A 96 0.47 19.90 -5.67
N ALA A 97 0.41 19.22 -6.81
CA ALA A 97 1.12 19.60 -8.02
C ALA A 97 0.65 20.98 -8.51
N ILE A 98 -0.65 21.24 -8.46
CA ILE A 98 -1.22 22.55 -8.83
C ILE A 98 -0.78 23.63 -7.83
N ARG A 99 -0.71 23.32 -6.54
CA ARG A 99 -0.18 24.26 -5.53
C ARG A 99 1.30 24.56 -5.76
N ALA A 100 2.12 23.55 -6.09
CA ALA A 100 3.54 23.72 -6.40
C ALA A 100 3.72 24.60 -7.65
N TYR A 101 2.94 24.32 -8.70
CA TYR A 101 2.92 25.12 -9.94
C TYR A 101 2.66 26.60 -9.66
N ARG A 102 1.60 26.92 -8.89
CA ARG A 102 1.24 28.30 -8.54
C ARG A 102 2.31 29.03 -7.71
N LYS A 103 3.19 28.29 -7.04
CA LYS A 103 4.31 28.84 -6.25
C LYS A 103 5.60 28.98 -7.08
N GLY A 104 5.58 28.63 -8.37
CA GLY A 104 6.75 28.63 -9.24
C GLY A 104 7.66 27.40 -9.07
N ASP A 105 7.25 26.39 -8.30
CA ASP A 105 7.96 25.12 -8.21
C ASP A 105 7.54 24.17 -9.35
N TYR A 106 8.03 24.47 -10.55
CA TYR A 106 7.72 23.71 -11.76
C TYR A 106 8.26 22.29 -11.71
N ALA A 107 9.47 22.09 -11.19
CA ALA A 107 10.08 20.77 -11.07
C ALA A 107 9.30 19.87 -10.11
N GLY A 108 8.95 20.38 -8.91
CA GLY A 108 8.15 19.66 -7.94
C GLY A 108 6.73 19.40 -8.42
N SER A 109 6.13 20.34 -9.17
CA SER A 109 4.84 20.15 -9.83
C SER A 109 4.87 19.02 -10.85
N MET A 110 5.83 19.01 -11.78
CA MET A 110 5.93 17.97 -12.81
C MET A 110 6.15 16.57 -12.23
N TYR A 111 6.97 16.44 -11.18
CA TYR A 111 7.14 15.16 -10.50
C TYR A 111 5.83 14.66 -9.90
N ARG A 112 5.05 15.55 -9.26
CA ARG A 112 3.74 15.22 -8.70
C ARG A 112 2.69 14.91 -9.77
N LEU A 113 2.69 15.64 -10.89
CA LEU A 113 1.82 15.31 -12.03
C LEU A 113 2.15 13.92 -12.58
N ALA A 114 3.44 13.58 -12.72
CA ALA A 114 3.87 12.25 -13.13
C ALA A 114 3.42 11.16 -12.13
N PHE A 115 3.57 11.42 -10.84
CA PHE A 115 3.09 10.51 -9.80
C PHE A 115 1.57 10.33 -9.87
N SER A 116 0.82 11.43 -9.87
CA SER A 116 -0.65 11.44 -9.91
C SER A 116 -1.16 10.67 -11.13
N LYS A 117 -0.60 10.94 -12.32
CA LYS A 117 -0.92 10.22 -13.55
C LYS A 117 -0.81 8.71 -13.37
N TRP A 118 0.36 8.22 -12.97
CA TRP A 118 0.58 6.78 -12.86
C TRP A 118 -0.19 6.17 -11.71
N ARG A 119 -0.44 6.91 -10.63
CA ARG A 119 -1.27 6.44 -9.53
C ARG A 119 -2.73 6.28 -9.98
N ALA A 120 -3.27 7.19 -10.79
CA ALA A 120 -4.58 7.07 -11.43
C ALA A 120 -4.64 5.87 -12.39
N VAL A 121 -3.58 5.63 -13.20
CA VAL A 121 -3.48 4.42 -14.04
C VAL A 121 -3.55 3.16 -13.17
N THR A 122 -2.78 3.10 -12.07
CA THR A 122 -2.81 1.92 -11.20
C THR A 122 -4.15 1.72 -10.52
N ALA A 123 -4.87 2.79 -10.16
CA ALA A 123 -6.23 2.70 -9.62
C ALA A 123 -7.18 1.98 -10.62
N ILE A 124 -7.09 2.35 -11.90
CA ILE A 124 -7.83 1.69 -12.99
C ILE A 124 -7.42 0.21 -13.13
N GLU A 125 -6.12 -0.10 -13.09
CA GLU A 125 -5.65 -1.49 -13.23
C GLU A 125 -6.10 -2.36 -12.05
N TRP A 126 -6.02 -1.88 -10.81
CA TRP A 126 -6.54 -2.60 -9.65
C TRP A 126 -8.04 -2.83 -9.73
N PHE A 127 -8.80 -1.84 -10.21
CA PHE A 127 -10.22 -2.00 -10.48
C PHE A 127 -10.50 -3.09 -11.54
N LYS A 128 -9.72 -3.12 -12.64
CA LYS A 128 -9.85 -4.16 -13.66
C LYS A 128 -9.57 -5.55 -13.11
N VAL A 129 -8.58 -5.68 -12.22
CA VAL A 129 -8.31 -6.95 -11.51
C VAL A 129 -9.50 -7.32 -10.64
N ALA A 130 -10.08 -6.38 -9.88
CA ALA A 130 -11.27 -6.61 -9.08
C ALA A 130 -12.46 -7.11 -9.91
N VAL A 131 -12.73 -6.50 -11.07
CA VAL A 131 -13.84 -6.92 -11.96
C VAL A 131 -13.58 -8.29 -12.58
N ARG A 132 -12.34 -8.60 -12.96
CA ARG A 132 -11.99 -9.87 -13.63
C ARG A 132 -11.91 -11.06 -12.68
N PHE A 133 -11.35 -10.85 -11.50
CA PHE A 133 -11.00 -11.93 -10.57
C PHE A 133 -11.78 -11.89 -9.26
N GLY A 134 -12.56 -10.83 -9.02
CA GLY A 134 -13.44 -10.69 -7.87
C GLY A 134 -14.71 -11.52 -7.97
N ALA A 135 -14.68 -12.72 -8.55
CA ALA A 135 -15.79 -13.66 -8.41
C ALA A 135 -15.78 -14.22 -6.98
N GLY A 136 -16.94 -14.37 -6.35
CA GLY A 136 -17.04 -14.89 -4.99
C GLY A 136 -18.39 -14.62 -4.35
N ALA A 137 -18.51 -14.96 -3.07
CA ALA A 137 -19.70 -14.66 -2.28
C ALA A 137 -19.95 -13.14 -2.24
N MET A 138 -21.20 -12.74 -2.44
CA MET A 138 -21.58 -11.33 -2.29
C MET A 138 -21.42 -10.91 -0.82
N VAL A 139 -20.90 -9.71 -0.62
CA VAL A 139 -20.79 -9.14 0.72
C VAL A 139 -22.17 -8.65 1.18
N ASN A 140 -22.56 -8.99 2.40
CA ASN A 140 -23.74 -8.41 3.02
C ASN A 140 -23.49 -6.92 3.29
N LEU A 141 -24.25 -6.05 2.63
CA LEU A 141 -24.05 -4.60 2.71
C LEU A 141 -24.30 -4.03 4.12
N THR A 142 -25.21 -4.62 4.90
CA THR A 142 -25.43 -4.24 6.30
C THR A 142 -24.22 -4.59 7.14
N SER A 143 -23.72 -5.83 7.04
CA SER A 143 -22.50 -6.26 7.73
C SER A 143 -21.29 -5.43 7.33
N LEU A 144 -21.15 -5.11 6.05
CA LEU A 144 -20.08 -4.25 5.55
C LEU A 144 -20.18 -2.84 6.13
N LYS A 145 -21.36 -2.23 6.13
CA LYS A 145 -21.54 -0.90 6.71
C LYS A 145 -21.17 -0.88 8.20
N THR A 146 -21.63 -1.87 8.97
CA THR A 146 -21.29 -1.99 10.40
C THR A 146 -19.79 -2.21 10.60
N LEU A 147 -19.14 -3.03 9.76
CA LEU A 147 -17.68 -3.19 9.79
C LEU A 147 -16.97 -1.85 9.59
N ILE A 148 -17.41 -1.06 8.62
CA ILE A 148 -16.80 0.23 8.27
C ILE A 148 -16.97 1.23 9.41
N GLU A 149 -18.16 1.29 10.01
CA GLU A 149 -18.42 2.12 11.21
C GLU A 149 -17.49 1.74 12.36
N ASN A 150 -17.28 0.44 12.59
CA ASN A 150 -16.37 -0.05 13.63
C ASN A 150 -14.90 0.32 13.34
N TYR A 151 -14.44 0.12 12.10
CA TYR A 151 -13.06 0.45 11.71
C TYR A 151 -12.80 1.95 11.74
N LEU A 152 -13.77 2.78 11.35
CA LEU A 152 -13.68 4.24 11.47
C LEU A 152 -13.60 4.69 12.93
N TYR A 153 -14.41 4.10 13.80
CA TYR A 153 -14.38 4.38 15.24
C TYR A 153 -13.06 3.94 15.88
N GLU A 154 -12.55 2.76 15.51
CA GLU A 154 -11.27 2.25 15.99
C GLU A 154 -10.13 3.15 15.51
N ALA A 155 -10.11 3.52 14.22
CA ALA A 155 -9.12 4.42 13.63
C ALA A 155 -9.08 5.75 14.38
N LEU A 156 -10.25 6.34 14.67
CA LEU A 156 -10.34 7.57 15.45
C LEU A 156 -9.74 7.41 16.84
N THR A 157 -10.08 6.33 17.55
CA THR A 157 -9.67 6.11 18.94
C THR A 157 -8.17 5.84 19.04
N VAL A 158 -7.65 4.92 18.21
CA VAL A 158 -6.23 4.54 18.21
C VAL A 158 -5.36 5.70 17.76
N SER A 159 -5.74 6.44 16.70
CA SER A 159 -4.97 7.59 16.21
C SER A 159 -4.96 8.74 17.20
N SER A 160 -6.10 9.06 17.82
CA SER A 160 -6.18 10.12 18.84
C SER A 160 -5.34 9.80 20.06
N TYR A 161 -5.36 8.54 20.50
CA TYR A 161 -4.52 8.07 21.60
C TYR A 161 -3.03 8.18 21.24
N ALA A 162 -2.63 7.66 20.06
CA ALA A 162 -1.25 7.71 19.61
C ALA A 162 -0.72 9.14 19.54
N TYR A 163 -1.46 10.05 18.89
CA TYR A 163 -1.10 11.46 18.79
C TYR A 163 -0.97 12.13 20.17
N THR A 164 -1.91 11.88 21.09
CA THR A 164 -1.88 12.46 22.44
C THR A 164 -0.65 11.99 23.22
N VAL A 165 -0.38 10.68 23.22
CA VAL A 165 0.78 10.13 23.93
C VAL A 165 2.09 10.65 23.35
N LEU A 166 2.23 10.66 22.03
CA LEU A 166 3.47 11.04 21.36
C LEU A 166 3.76 12.54 21.47
N SER A 167 2.74 13.39 21.35
CA SER A 167 2.87 14.84 21.53
C SER A 167 3.28 15.21 22.96
N GLN A 168 2.78 14.49 23.97
CA GLN A 168 3.14 14.72 25.37
C GLN A 168 4.49 14.13 25.77
N ALA A 169 4.89 13.02 25.15
CA ALA A 169 6.13 12.31 25.46
C ALA A 169 7.39 12.99 24.87
N GLY A 170 7.24 14.06 24.09
CA GLY A 170 8.35 14.67 23.34
C GLY A 170 9.00 13.68 22.37
N ALA A 171 8.19 12.82 21.76
CA ALA A 171 8.64 11.71 20.92
C ALA A 171 9.48 12.17 19.72
N MET A 172 10.25 11.24 19.15
CA MET A 172 11.03 11.51 17.93
C MET A 172 10.13 11.97 16.78
N SER A 173 10.68 12.82 15.89
CA SER A 173 9.94 13.45 14.81
C SER A 173 9.19 12.46 13.92
N GLU A 174 9.78 11.31 13.63
CA GLU A 174 9.18 10.29 12.76
C GLU A 174 7.94 9.64 13.37
N ALA A 175 7.98 9.27 14.66
CA ALA A 175 6.84 8.68 15.35
C ALA A 175 5.68 9.68 15.46
N LEU A 176 5.98 10.94 15.79
CA LEU A 176 4.98 12.00 15.85
C LEU A 176 4.38 12.27 14.46
N GLN A 177 5.20 12.32 13.41
CA GLN A 177 4.74 12.50 12.04
C GLN A 177 3.75 11.39 11.62
N LEU A 178 4.05 10.12 11.91
CA LEU A 178 3.13 9.02 11.61
C LEU A 178 1.80 9.15 12.37
N ALA A 179 1.82 9.68 13.58
CA ALA A 179 0.59 9.92 14.35
C ALA A 179 -0.23 11.08 13.77
N GLU A 180 0.44 12.14 13.28
CA GLU A 180 -0.20 13.24 12.56
C GLU A 180 -0.83 12.76 11.24
N GLU A 181 -0.09 11.99 10.45
CA GLU A 181 -0.60 11.36 9.22
C GLU A 181 -1.79 10.44 9.53
N ALA A 182 -1.76 9.69 10.62
CA ALA A 182 -2.89 8.85 11.03
C ALA A 182 -4.15 9.70 11.34
N MET A 183 -3.99 10.84 12.01
CA MET A 183 -5.09 11.78 12.26
C MET A 183 -5.63 12.38 10.96
N GLU A 184 -4.76 12.70 10.00
CA GLU A 184 -5.18 13.15 8.68
C GLU A 184 -6.03 12.10 7.96
N PHE A 185 -5.61 10.83 7.97
CA PHE A 185 -6.40 9.74 7.40
C PHE A 185 -7.73 9.52 8.12
N VAL A 186 -7.81 9.73 9.44
CA VAL A 186 -9.07 9.69 10.18
C VAL A 186 -10.04 10.76 9.67
N ASP A 187 -9.57 11.98 9.42
CA ASP A 187 -10.43 13.06 8.94
C ASP A 187 -10.89 12.82 7.50
N LYS A 188 -10.01 12.29 6.63
CA LYS A 188 -10.38 11.80 5.30
C LYS A 188 -11.44 10.70 5.37
N ALA A 189 -11.23 9.71 6.24
CA ALA A 189 -12.14 8.58 6.41
C ALA A 189 -13.55 9.03 6.86
N LYS A 190 -13.64 10.03 7.75
CA LYS A 190 -14.90 10.66 8.15
C LYS A 190 -15.55 11.36 6.95
N GLU A 191 -14.79 12.16 6.20
CA GLU A 191 -15.30 12.87 5.02
C GLU A 191 -15.88 11.90 3.99
N SER A 192 -15.14 10.85 3.63
CA SER A 192 -15.58 9.80 2.72
C SER A 192 -16.83 9.09 3.21
N PHE A 193 -16.92 8.81 4.52
CA PHE A 193 -18.10 8.21 5.14
C PHE A 193 -19.33 9.11 4.97
N PHE A 194 -19.21 10.41 5.29
CA PHE A 194 -20.30 11.37 5.17
C PHE A 194 -20.75 11.60 3.72
N LYS A 195 -19.83 11.51 2.75
CA LYS A 195 -20.13 11.55 1.31
C LYS A 195 -20.75 10.26 0.77
N GLY A 196 -20.80 9.20 1.58
CA GLY A 196 -21.34 7.90 1.20
C GLY A 196 -20.36 6.97 0.47
N ASP A 197 -19.08 7.35 0.33
CA ASP A 197 -18.04 6.46 -0.21
C ASP A 197 -17.49 5.55 0.89
N LEU A 198 -18.31 4.55 1.25
CA LEU A 198 -18.02 3.65 2.37
C LEU A 198 -16.71 2.85 2.16
N LEU A 199 -16.43 2.41 0.93
CA LEU A 199 -15.21 1.66 0.62
C LEU A 199 -13.97 2.53 0.79
N LEU A 200 -14.02 3.79 0.34
CA LEU A 200 -12.90 4.71 0.54
C LEU A 200 -12.72 5.03 2.02
N SER A 201 -13.80 5.24 2.76
CA SER A 201 -13.76 5.42 4.22
C SER A 201 -13.09 4.24 4.94
N LEU A 202 -13.40 3.01 4.52
CA LEU A 202 -12.75 1.81 5.05
C LEU A 202 -11.25 1.82 4.76
N ALA A 203 -10.86 2.08 3.50
CA ALA A 203 -9.46 2.10 3.10
C ALA A 203 -8.66 3.16 3.87
N GLU A 204 -9.20 4.37 4.00
CA GLU A 204 -8.60 5.47 4.78
C GLU A 204 -8.51 5.12 6.28
N SER A 205 -9.51 4.41 6.83
CA SER A 205 -9.46 3.91 8.21
C SER A 205 -8.33 2.88 8.42
N ILE A 206 -8.07 2.01 7.45
CA ILE A 206 -6.95 1.04 7.49
C ILE A 206 -5.61 1.77 7.47
N GLU A 207 -5.47 2.80 6.63
CA GLU A 207 -4.26 3.63 6.55
C GLU A 207 -3.97 4.34 7.88
N ALA A 208 -5.01 4.90 8.52
CA ALA A 208 -4.93 5.50 9.84
C ALA A 208 -4.49 4.49 10.92
N LEU A 209 -5.17 3.34 11.00
CA LEU A 209 -4.86 2.30 11.99
C LEU A 209 -3.44 1.75 11.85
N SER A 210 -2.99 1.54 10.61
CA SER A 210 -1.65 1.04 10.32
C SER A 210 -0.60 2.03 10.82
N ARG A 211 -0.73 3.32 10.50
CA ARG A 211 0.19 4.37 10.92
C ARG A 211 0.17 4.63 12.42
N ALA A 212 -1.01 4.77 13.02
CA ALA A 212 -1.13 5.00 14.46
C ALA A 212 -0.54 3.84 15.27
N SER A 213 -0.77 2.59 14.82
CA SER A 213 -0.15 1.41 15.42
C SER A 213 1.38 1.48 15.35
N VAL A 214 1.93 1.81 14.17
CA VAL A 214 3.38 1.88 13.98
C VAL A 214 4.01 3.04 14.74
N ALA A 215 3.37 4.21 14.75
CA ALA A 215 3.81 5.38 15.51
C ALA A 215 4.06 5.03 16.99
N MET A 216 3.13 4.31 17.61
CA MET A 216 3.28 3.83 18.99
C MET A 216 4.42 2.83 19.15
N ASN A 217 4.65 1.97 18.16
CA ASN A 217 5.75 1.01 18.17
C ASN A 217 7.11 1.65 17.90
N LEU A 218 7.19 2.91 17.47
CA LEU A 218 8.44 3.64 17.35
C LEU A 218 8.81 4.37 18.64
N LEU A 219 7.93 4.39 19.64
CA LEU A 219 8.18 5.09 20.89
C LEU A 219 9.24 4.36 21.74
N ASN A 220 10.42 4.97 21.86
CA ASN A 220 11.48 4.58 22.80
C ASN A 220 12.02 3.15 22.64
N ILE A 221 11.92 2.57 21.44
CA ILE A 221 12.34 1.20 21.19
C ILE A 221 13.83 1.13 20.82
N ASN A 222 14.59 0.32 21.57
CA ASN A 222 15.98 0.00 21.20
C ASN A 222 16.03 -0.88 19.93
N PRO A 223 17.13 -0.92 19.17
CA PRO A 223 17.19 -1.64 17.89
C PRO A 223 16.85 -3.15 17.97
N GLN A 224 17.07 -3.79 19.11
CA GLN A 224 16.73 -5.21 19.28
C GLN A 224 15.23 -5.42 19.44
N ALA A 225 14.59 -4.62 20.29
CA ALA A 225 13.14 -4.66 20.48
C ALA A 225 12.40 -4.29 19.19
N LEU A 226 12.93 -3.36 18.38
CA LEU A 226 12.35 -2.99 17.09
C LEU A 226 12.35 -4.18 16.12
N ARG A 227 13.46 -4.93 16.04
CA ARG A 227 13.53 -6.13 15.20
C ARG A 227 12.54 -7.22 15.62
N LEU A 228 12.44 -7.48 16.93
CA LEU A 228 11.47 -8.45 17.46
C LEU A 228 10.04 -8.03 17.12
N HIS A 229 9.76 -6.73 17.16
CA HIS A 229 8.45 -6.21 16.81
C HIS A 229 8.13 -6.37 15.32
N ILE A 230 9.08 -6.07 14.42
CA ILE A 230 8.92 -6.32 12.98
C ILE A 230 8.63 -7.79 12.72
N GLU A 231 9.38 -8.70 13.36
CA GLU A 231 9.16 -10.14 13.23
C GLU A 231 7.76 -10.54 13.73
N LEU A 232 7.32 -10.00 14.88
CA LEU A 232 5.98 -10.23 15.40
C LEU A 232 4.90 -9.77 14.42
N LEU A 233 5.04 -8.59 13.81
CA LEU A 233 4.08 -8.08 12.83
C LEU A 233 4.03 -8.95 11.58
N SER A 234 5.18 -9.40 11.10
CA SER A 234 5.27 -10.34 9.98
C SER A 234 4.54 -11.65 10.29
N ARG A 235 4.73 -12.20 11.50
CA ARG A 235 4.04 -13.42 11.94
C ARG A 235 2.52 -13.23 12.06
N LEU A 236 2.08 -12.14 12.68
CA LEU A 236 0.64 -11.85 12.80
C LEU A 236 -0.04 -11.71 11.44
N SER A 237 0.64 -11.08 10.49
CA SER A 237 0.19 -10.97 9.11
C SER A 237 0.04 -12.35 8.45
N LEU A 238 1.07 -13.21 8.54
CA LEU A 238 1.02 -14.57 8.00
C LEU A 238 -0.08 -15.43 8.62
N ILE A 239 -0.32 -15.29 9.93
CA ILE A 239 -1.42 -15.99 10.61
C ILE A 239 -2.77 -15.57 10.02
N SER A 240 -3.02 -14.26 9.87
CA SER A 240 -4.28 -13.78 9.28
C SER A 240 -4.45 -14.20 7.82
N ILE A 241 -3.37 -14.23 7.03
CA ILE A 241 -3.39 -14.77 5.67
C ILE A 241 -3.76 -16.26 5.70
N HIS A 242 -3.13 -17.04 6.58
CA HIS A 242 -3.41 -18.47 6.71
C HIS A 242 -4.86 -18.76 7.10
N GLU A 243 -5.43 -17.98 8.02
CA GLU A 243 -6.84 -18.08 8.40
C GLU A 243 -7.77 -17.84 7.20
N CYS A 244 -7.47 -16.85 6.35
CA CYS A 244 -8.22 -16.64 5.10
C CYS A 244 -8.15 -17.86 4.17
N LEU A 245 -6.95 -18.40 3.98
CA LEU A 245 -6.74 -19.56 3.09
C LEU A 245 -7.47 -20.80 3.59
N ASN A 246 -7.46 -21.06 4.90
CA ASN A 246 -8.23 -22.14 5.50
C ASN A 246 -9.75 -21.96 5.31
N ALA A 247 -10.21 -20.72 5.22
CA ALA A 247 -11.58 -20.38 4.88
C ALA A 247 -11.85 -20.37 3.35
N ASN A 248 -10.90 -20.84 2.52
CA ASN A 248 -10.95 -20.82 1.05
C ASN A 248 -11.10 -19.41 0.44
N ILE A 249 -10.53 -18.41 1.11
CA ILE A 249 -10.48 -17.02 0.64
C ILE A 249 -9.05 -16.73 0.23
N LEU A 250 -8.87 -16.05 -0.90
CA LEU A 250 -7.57 -15.57 -1.33
C LEU A 250 -7.42 -14.09 -0.94
N PRO A 251 -6.69 -13.74 0.14
CA PRO A 251 -6.52 -12.36 0.56
C PRO A 251 -5.43 -11.68 -0.27
N PHE A 252 -5.80 -11.26 -1.48
CA PHE A 252 -4.88 -10.80 -2.50
C PHE A 252 -4.02 -9.62 -2.03
N MET A 253 -4.64 -8.59 -1.44
CA MET A 253 -3.88 -7.42 -1.00
C MET A 253 -3.01 -7.74 0.22
N ALA A 254 -3.47 -8.64 1.10
CA ALA A 254 -2.65 -9.10 2.21
C ALA A 254 -1.36 -9.77 1.72
N LEU A 255 -1.46 -10.68 0.75
CA LEU A 255 -0.30 -11.33 0.14
C LEU A 255 0.65 -10.32 -0.49
N CYS A 256 0.13 -9.35 -1.25
CA CYS A 256 0.93 -8.29 -1.86
C CYS A 256 1.70 -7.45 -0.82
N TYR A 257 1.03 -7.02 0.24
CA TYR A 257 1.65 -6.20 1.29
C TYR A 257 2.64 -7.00 2.14
N GLN A 258 2.40 -8.29 2.36
CA GLN A 258 3.36 -9.19 3.02
C GLN A 258 4.64 -9.33 2.18
N GLU A 259 4.51 -9.57 0.87
CA GLU A 259 5.65 -9.66 -0.05
C GLU A 259 6.46 -8.35 -0.05
N TYR A 260 5.77 -7.21 -0.11
CA TYR A 260 6.43 -5.90 -0.13
C TYR A 260 7.18 -5.61 1.17
N ALA A 261 6.55 -5.87 2.32
CA ALA A 261 7.12 -5.59 3.63
C ALA A 261 8.45 -6.32 3.88
N LEU A 262 8.62 -7.52 3.30
CA LEU A 262 9.85 -8.32 3.39
C LEU A 262 11.05 -7.67 2.67
N GLU A 263 10.80 -6.87 1.64
CA GLU A 263 11.83 -6.27 0.79
C GLU A 263 12.17 -4.81 1.18
N ILE A 264 11.32 -4.19 2.00
CA ILE A 264 11.52 -2.82 2.46
C ILE A 264 12.57 -2.80 3.58
N ARG A 265 13.58 -1.95 3.42
CA ARG A 265 14.63 -1.74 4.43
C ARG A 265 14.22 -0.80 5.56
N ASP A 266 13.34 0.15 5.24
CA ASP A 266 12.83 1.11 6.22
C ASP A 266 11.92 0.40 7.23
N PRO A 267 12.28 0.36 8.53
CA PRO A 267 11.50 -0.34 9.53
C PRO A 267 10.07 0.17 9.66
N ALA A 268 9.87 1.49 9.65
CA ALA A 268 8.55 2.09 9.82
C ALA A 268 7.64 1.70 8.65
N VAL A 269 8.14 1.84 7.43
CA VAL A 269 7.40 1.48 6.21
C VAL A 269 7.12 -0.03 6.16
N SER A 270 8.10 -0.89 6.48
CA SER A 270 7.91 -2.34 6.54
C SER A 270 6.80 -2.73 7.54
N MET A 271 6.81 -2.13 8.74
CA MET A 271 5.78 -2.37 9.75
C MET A 271 4.39 -1.90 9.31
N ILE A 272 4.29 -0.77 8.58
CA ILE A 272 3.01 -0.30 8.02
C ILE A 272 2.46 -1.36 7.08
N PHE A 273 3.27 -1.88 6.16
CA PHE A 273 2.81 -2.91 5.21
C PHE A 273 2.45 -4.23 5.89
N TYR A 274 3.19 -4.69 6.90
CA TYR A 274 2.77 -5.86 7.69
C TYR A 274 1.44 -5.63 8.41
N ARG A 275 1.22 -4.43 8.97
CA ARG A 275 -0.04 -4.08 9.62
C ARG A 275 -1.20 -4.04 8.63
N SER A 276 -1.02 -3.38 7.50
CA SER A 276 -2.03 -3.33 6.45
C SER A 276 -2.33 -4.74 5.96
N SER A 277 -1.32 -5.57 5.70
CA SER A 277 -1.51 -6.96 5.29
C SER A 277 -2.43 -7.74 6.25
N ALA A 278 -2.13 -7.68 7.56
CA ALA A 278 -2.95 -8.33 8.57
C ALA A 278 -4.39 -7.79 8.61
N ILE A 279 -4.57 -6.47 8.52
CA ILE A 279 -5.90 -5.84 8.57
C ILE A 279 -6.76 -6.23 7.37
N TYR A 280 -6.19 -6.19 6.16
CA TYR A 280 -6.88 -6.57 4.93
C TYR A 280 -7.43 -8.02 5.03
N ALA A 281 -6.59 -8.96 5.46
CA ALA A 281 -7.02 -10.34 5.72
C ALA A 281 -8.14 -10.43 6.78
N LYS A 282 -8.00 -9.73 7.91
CA LYS A 282 -9.01 -9.75 8.98
C LYS A 282 -10.36 -9.17 8.59
N ILE A 283 -10.39 -8.18 7.70
CA ILE A 283 -11.63 -7.63 7.14
C ILE A 283 -12.41 -8.72 6.39
N LEU A 284 -11.72 -9.53 5.58
CA LEU A 284 -12.34 -10.63 4.85
C LEU A 284 -12.94 -11.69 5.80
N LEU A 285 -12.18 -12.09 6.81
CA LEU A 285 -12.64 -13.05 7.82
C LEU A 285 -13.87 -12.54 8.59
N SER A 286 -13.82 -11.27 9.00
CA SER A 286 -14.90 -10.63 9.76
C SER A 286 -16.22 -10.61 8.98
N LEU A 287 -16.17 -10.37 7.67
CA LEU A 287 -17.37 -10.33 6.82
C LEU A 287 -18.01 -11.69 6.59
N LEU A 288 -17.25 -12.78 6.76
CA LEU A 288 -17.77 -14.15 6.64
C LEU A 288 -18.26 -14.72 7.97
N GLY A 289 -18.17 -13.96 9.06
CA GLY A 289 -18.48 -14.46 10.40
C GLY A 289 -17.48 -15.51 10.90
N VAL A 290 -16.34 -15.67 10.22
CA VAL A 290 -15.21 -16.45 10.72
C VAL A 290 -14.53 -15.58 11.75
N HIS A 291 -14.89 -15.74 13.01
CA HIS A 291 -14.23 -15.05 14.10
C HIS A 291 -12.78 -15.54 14.18
N ALA A 292 -11.85 -14.76 13.61
CA ALA A 292 -10.51 -14.70 14.15
C ALA A 292 -10.67 -14.32 15.63
N ARG A 293 -10.16 -15.15 16.55
CA ARG A 293 -10.06 -14.73 17.95
C ARG A 293 -9.34 -13.38 17.92
N PRO A 294 -9.88 -12.31 18.52
CA PRO A 294 -9.11 -11.10 18.65
C PRO A 294 -7.82 -11.50 19.34
N ALA A 295 -6.68 -11.25 18.70
CA ALA A 295 -5.44 -11.18 19.43
C ALA A 295 -5.66 -10.06 20.44
N GLU A 296 -5.99 -10.41 21.68
CA GLU A 296 -6.03 -9.47 22.79
C GLU A 296 -4.65 -8.84 22.88
N ILE A 297 -4.49 -7.66 22.29
CA ILE A 297 -3.49 -6.71 22.76
C ILE A 297 -4.19 -5.93 23.86
N VAL A 298 -4.34 -6.57 25.01
CA VAL A 298 -4.61 -5.89 26.27
C VAL A 298 -3.33 -5.98 27.09
N GLU A 299 -2.35 -5.14 26.76
CA GLU A 299 -1.52 -4.59 27.83
C GLU A 299 -2.15 -3.28 28.29
N LYS A 300 -3.11 -3.40 29.21
CA LYS A 300 -3.33 -2.33 30.17
C LYS A 300 -2.04 -2.20 30.97
N PRO A 301 -1.38 -1.03 31.04
CA PRO A 301 -0.25 -0.86 31.93
C PRO A 301 -0.76 -0.96 33.37
N SER A 302 -0.56 -2.11 34.02
CA SER A 302 -0.76 -2.20 35.46
C SER A 302 0.40 -1.50 36.15
N VAL A 303 0.24 -0.22 36.45
CA VAL A 303 1.12 0.48 37.38
C VAL A 303 0.69 0.08 38.79
N SER A 304 1.55 -0.66 39.49
CA SER A 304 1.59 -0.69 40.97
C SER A 304 2.92 -1.26 41.48
N PRO A 305 3.39 -0.84 42.66
CA PRO A 305 4.80 -0.60 42.92
C PRO A 305 5.57 -1.78 43.54
N SER A 306 6.84 -1.85 43.17
CA SER A 306 8.00 -2.42 43.90
C SER A 306 7.71 -3.17 45.22
N ARG A 307 7.97 -4.48 45.22
CA ARG A 307 8.61 -5.18 46.35
C ARG A 307 9.42 -6.39 45.89
N LYS A 308 10.65 -6.50 46.43
CA LYS A 308 11.69 -7.51 46.17
C LYS A 308 11.48 -8.79 47.02
N PRO A 309 12.25 -9.89 46.83
CA PRO A 309 11.75 -11.17 46.36
C PRO A 309 11.75 -12.29 47.43
N SER A 310 11.10 -13.41 47.14
CA SER A 310 11.36 -14.69 47.80
C SER A 310 11.34 -15.86 46.81
N SER A 311 12.11 -16.87 47.19
CA SER A 311 12.79 -17.95 46.48
C SER A 311 11.96 -19.14 45.96
N GLU A 312 12.57 -19.81 44.98
CA GLU A 312 12.66 -21.26 44.72
C GLU A 312 11.47 -22.08 44.20
N GLY A 313 11.76 -22.90 43.17
CA GLY A 313 10.97 -24.07 42.78
C GLY A 313 11.04 -24.43 41.29
N SER A 314 11.93 -25.36 40.92
CA SER A 314 12.20 -25.88 39.57
C SER A 314 11.24 -26.96 39.06
N SER A 315 11.14 -27.11 37.72
CA SER A 315 11.14 -28.35 36.88
C SER A 315 10.13 -28.25 35.70
N HIS A 316 10.62 -28.17 34.45
CA HIS A 316 10.65 -29.21 33.38
C HIS A 316 9.24 -29.66 32.88
N VAL A 317 8.90 -29.82 31.59
CA VAL A 317 9.61 -29.94 30.29
C VAL A 317 8.62 -29.62 29.15
N ARG A 318 9.20 -29.23 28.00
CA ARG A 318 8.58 -28.99 26.67
C ARG A 318 8.07 -30.27 26.02
N GLU A 319 7.05 -30.16 25.16
CA GLU A 319 7.02 -30.76 23.82
C GLU A 319 5.81 -30.23 23.04
N GLY A 320 6.00 -29.84 21.77
CA GLY A 320 4.92 -29.37 20.88
C GLY A 320 5.24 -28.13 20.05
N SER A 321 6.34 -28.12 19.29
CA SER A 321 6.62 -27.01 18.33
C SER A 321 7.18 -27.47 16.98
N GLU A 322 7.43 -28.76 16.76
CA GLU A 322 8.03 -29.25 15.51
C GLU A 322 6.98 -29.57 14.43
N GLY A 323 5.76 -29.99 14.79
CA GLY A 323 4.68 -30.24 13.81
C GLY A 323 4.12 -28.97 13.16
N TYR A 324 4.14 -27.85 13.88
CA TYR A 324 3.63 -26.57 13.38
C TYR A 324 4.54 -25.94 12.32
N LEU A 325 5.84 -26.24 12.31
CA LEU A 325 6.78 -25.65 11.36
C LEU A 325 6.74 -26.37 10.01
N SER A 326 6.52 -27.69 9.98
CA SER A 326 6.42 -28.41 8.70
C SER A 326 5.10 -28.12 7.97
N GLU A 327 4.00 -27.96 8.71
CA GLU A 327 2.70 -27.56 8.14
C GLU A 327 2.77 -26.14 7.54
N VAL A 328 3.54 -25.24 8.16
CA VAL A 328 3.79 -23.88 7.63
C VAL A 328 4.65 -23.92 6.37
N GLU A 329 5.69 -24.77 6.30
CA GLU A 329 6.52 -24.92 5.10
C GLU A 329 5.76 -25.53 3.92
N GLU A 330 4.91 -26.53 4.17
CA GLU A 330 4.09 -27.16 3.12
C GLU A 330 3.06 -26.17 2.56
N LEU A 331 2.47 -25.35 3.42
CA LEU A 331 1.56 -24.28 3.04
C LEU A 331 2.26 -23.14 2.26
N ILE A 332 3.49 -22.77 2.64
CA ILE A 332 4.31 -21.81 1.89
C ILE A 332 4.53 -22.31 0.45
N ASN A 333 4.78 -23.61 0.28
CA ASN A 333 4.97 -24.22 -1.04
C ASN A 333 3.68 -24.26 -1.87
N GLU A 334 2.53 -24.54 -1.25
CA GLU A 334 1.20 -24.48 -1.89
C GLU A 334 0.86 -23.04 -2.34
N LEU A 335 1.19 -22.05 -1.51
CA LEU A 335 1.03 -20.63 -1.81
C LEU A 335 1.91 -20.16 -2.96
N LEU A 336 3.18 -20.57 -2.97
CA LEU A 336 4.09 -20.31 -4.08
C LEU A 336 3.60 -20.94 -5.38
N ARG A 337 2.95 -22.11 -5.32
CA ARG A 337 2.36 -22.79 -6.49
C ARG A 337 1.15 -22.05 -7.07
N LEU A 338 0.22 -21.61 -6.21
CA LEU A 338 -0.96 -20.84 -6.63
C LEU A 338 -0.57 -19.45 -7.17
N PHE A 339 0.43 -18.83 -6.54
CA PHE A 339 1.03 -17.59 -7.01
C PHE A 339 1.71 -17.78 -8.37
N ASN A 340 2.40 -18.90 -8.59
CA ASN A 340 2.99 -19.25 -9.89
C ASN A 340 1.98 -19.51 -11.01
N LEU A 341 0.80 -20.01 -10.68
CA LEU A 341 -0.28 -20.16 -11.65
C LEU A 341 -0.81 -18.78 -12.10
N PHE A 342 -0.92 -17.85 -11.16
CA PHE A 342 -1.36 -16.47 -11.38
C PHE A 342 -0.32 -15.65 -12.16
N THR A 343 0.97 -15.92 -11.98
CA THR A 343 2.05 -15.14 -12.61
C THR A 343 2.30 -15.53 -14.06
N LYS A 344 1.95 -16.76 -14.42
CA LYS A 344 1.80 -17.18 -15.81
C LYS A 344 0.78 -16.32 -16.59
N TYR A 345 -0.22 -15.76 -15.90
CA TYR A 345 -1.20 -14.83 -16.48
C TYR A 345 -0.75 -13.36 -16.45
N LEU A 346 0.03 -12.93 -15.45
CA LEU A 346 0.68 -11.62 -15.44
C LEU A 346 1.79 -11.50 -16.51
N TYR A 347 2.43 -12.61 -16.89
CA TYR A 347 3.37 -12.67 -18.03
C TYR A 347 2.72 -12.26 -19.36
N MET A 348 1.38 -12.30 -19.44
CA MET A 348 0.60 -11.82 -20.58
C MET A 348 0.57 -10.27 -20.68
N TYR A 349 0.98 -9.54 -19.63
CA TYR A 349 1.15 -8.07 -19.63
C TYR A 349 2.48 -7.59 -20.26
N ARG A 350 3.17 -8.48 -20.99
CA ARG A 350 4.36 -8.16 -21.81
C ARG A 350 4.14 -6.92 -22.70
N GLU A 351 2.92 -6.66 -23.14
CA GLU A 351 2.54 -5.48 -23.95
C GLU A 351 2.81 -4.14 -23.24
N VAL A 352 2.54 -3.99 -21.93
CA VAL A 352 2.67 -2.69 -21.25
C VAL A 352 4.13 -2.33 -21.00
N VAL A 353 4.94 -3.32 -20.59
CA VAL A 353 6.38 -3.14 -20.38
C VAL A 353 7.11 -2.97 -21.72
N LEU A 354 6.71 -3.70 -22.77
CA LEU A 354 7.26 -3.54 -24.12
C LEU A 354 6.89 -2.16 -24.70
N THR A 355 5.66 -1.68 -24.46
CA THR A 355 5.24 -0.33 -24.87
C THR A 355 6.06 0.75 -24.16
N CYS A 356 6.35 0.59 -22.86
CA CYS A 356 7.20 1.51 -22.12
C CYS A 356 8.67 1.49 -22.61
N ILE A 357 9.20 0.31 -22.96
CA ILE A 357 10.56 0.17 -23.53
C ILE A 357 10.63 0.77 -24.95
N ILE A 358 9.60 0.56 -25.78
CA ILE A 358 9.52 1.12 -27.14
C ILE A 358 9.41 2.65 -27.08
N ILE A 359 8.63 3.21 -26.16
CA ILE A 359 8.53 4.66 -25.97
C ILE A 359 9.87 5.26 -25.49
N VAL A 360 10.56 4.60 -24.55
CA VAL A 360 11.89 5.06 -24.10
C VAL A 360 12.92 4.98 -25.24
N LEU A 361 12.92 3.91 -26.04
CA LEU A 361 13.81 3.78 -27.21
C LEU A 361 13.49 4.83 -28.30
N LEU A 362 12.22 5.13 -28.55
CA LEU A 362 11.81 6.17 -29.51
C LEU A 362 12.23 7.57 -29.04
N VAL A 363 12.10 7.88 -27.75
CA VAL A 363 12.53 9.17 -27.19
C VAL A 363 14.05 9.30 -27.24
N VAL A 364 14.81 8.25 -26.91
CA VAL A 364 16.28 8.25 -26.98
C VAL A 364 16.78 8.41 -28.42
N VAL A 365 16.15 7.72 -29.39
CA VAL A 365 16.50 7.86 -30.82
C VAL A 365 16.14 9.25 -31.35
N THR A 366 15.00 9.82 -30.96
CA THR A 366 14.57 11.16 -31.39
C THR A 366 15.50 12.24 -30.84
N VAL A 367 15.93 12.12 -29.58
CA VAL A 367 16.90 13.04 -28.95
C VAL A 367 18.28 12.92 -29.59
N LEU A 368 18.74 11.70 -29.93
CA LEU A 368 20.03 11.48 -30.59
C LEU A 368 20.04 11.95 -32.06
N VAL A 369 18.93 11.84 -32.77
CA VAL A 369 18.80 12.31 -34.17
C VAL A 369 18.65 13.84 -34.26
N LEU A 370 18.01 14.47 -33.28
CA LEU A 370 17.86 15.94 -33.23
C LEU A 370 19.07 16.66 -32.62
N ALA A 371 19.94 15.97 -31.87
CA ALA A 371 21.18 16.52 -31.32
C ALA A 371 22.40 16.39 -32.26
N ALA A 372 22.26 15.78 -33.44
CA ALA A 372 23.33 15.71 -34.42
C ALA A 372 23.51 17.09 -35.12
N PRO A 373 24.72 17.70 -35.11
CA PRO A 373 24.93 18.99 -35.74
C PRO A 373 24.72 18.86 -37.26
N ARG A 374 23.79 19.65 -37.80
CA ARG A 374 23.61 19.81 -39.24
C ARG A 374 24.94 20.27 -39.84
N ARG A 375 25.62 19.38 -40.56
CA ARG A 375 26.72 19.77 -41.45
C ARG A 375 26.18 20.76 -42.47
N THR A 376 26.54 22.02 -42.29
CA THR A 376 26.45 23.06 -43.31
C THR A 376 27.42 22.70 -44.43
N ASN A 377 26.89 22.23 -45.56
CA ASN A 377 27.66 22.22 -46.80
C ASN A 377 27.65 23.65 -47.35
N ARG A 378 28.85 24.26 -47.35
CA ARG A 378 29.23 25.28 -48.33
C ARG A 378 29.56 24.60 -49.66
#